data_AF-A0A0W0WNX9-F1
#
_entry.id   AF-A0A0W0WNX9-F1
#
_cell.length_a   1.000
_cell.length_b   1.000
_cell.length_c   1.000
_cell.angle_alpha   90.00
_cell.angle_beta   90.00
_cell.angle_gamma   90.00
#
_symmetry.space_group_name_H-M   'P 1'
#
loop_
_entity.id
_entity.type
_entity.pdbx_description
1 polymer ?
#
loop_
_entity_poly.entity_id
_entity_poly.type
_entity_poly.pdbx_seq_one_letter_code
_entity_poly.pdbx_strand_id
1 'polypeptide(L)'
;MAIKTLENQANLDGTVMFLNAAIKTYLNRPTNQQRTDGSFLQLKTMMAQDLYICELRCADKEGEEYNQVDLLGFKNEEAICFTLYTNSRLTVVDFKEVNLRDMSDSAQKLATRLKEEFGVTVKTPDANP
;
A
#
# COMPACT_ATOMS: atom_id res chain seq x y z
N MET A 1 -2.16 -9.55 -9.21
CA MET A 1 -1.90 -8.58 -10.29
C MET A 1 -1.00 -7.51 -9.68
N ALA A 2 -0.90 -6.29 -10.20
CA ALA A 2 0.20 -5.39 -9.89
C ALA A 2 -0.27 -4.18 -9.06
N ILE A 3 0.61 -3.61 -8.24
CA ILE A 3 0.52 -2.20 -7.86
C ILE A 3 0.28 -1.40 -9.15
N LYS A 4 -0.68 -0.47 -9.11
CA LYS A 4 -1.04 0.45 -10.16
C LYS A 4 -0.73 1.88 -9.74
N THR A 5 -0.48 2.70 -10.75
CA THR A 5 -0.49 4.16 -10.67
C THR A 5 -1.82 4.64 -11.24
N LEU A 6 -2.25 5.85 -10.85
CA LEU A 6 -3.32 6.51 -11.61
C LEU A 6 -2.82 6.82 -13.03
N GLU A 7 -3.72 6.86 -14.02
CA GLU A 7 -3.39 7.09 -15.44
C GLU A 7 -2.56 8.38 -15.69
N ASN A 8 -2.57 9.32 -14.76
CA ASN A 8 -1.82 10.57 -14.80
C ASN A 8 -0.43 10.52 -14.10
N GLN A 9 0.08 9.34 -13.74
CA GLN A 9 1.35 9.15 -13.03
C GLN A 9 2.34 8.22 -13.77
N ALA A 10 2.44 8.35 -15.10
CA ALA A 10 3.35 7.55 -15.94
C ALA A 10 4.83 7.64 -15.50
N ASN A 11 5.22 8.73 -14.82
CA ASN A 11 6.56 8.89 -14.24
C ASN A 11 6.88 7.88 -13.12
N LEU A 12 5.88 7.14 -12.63
CA LEU A 12 6.04 6.14 -11.58
C LEU A 12 6.02 4.69 -12.10
N ASP A 13 5.85 4.45 -13.40
CA ASP A 13 5.72 3.09 -13.96
C ASP A 13 6.96 2.21 -13.67
N GLY A 14 8.16 2.80 -13.76
CA GLY A 14 9.40 2.11 -13.37
C GLY A 14 9.40 1.74 -11.89
N THR A 15 8.99 2.66 -11.02
CA THR A 15 8.87 2.44 -9.57
C THR A 15 7.86 1.34 -9.26
N VAL A 16 6.71 1.33 -9.94
CA VAL A 16 5.68 0.30 -9.81
C VAL A 16 6.23 -1.08 -10.14
N MET A 17 7.01 -1.21 -11.24
CA MET A 17 7.61 -2.49 -11.61
C MET A 17 8.53 -3.01 -10.50
N PHE A 18 9.40 -2.15 -9.94
CA PHE A 18 10.30 -2.53 -8.85
C PHE A 18 9.56 -2.88 -7.56
N LEU A 19 8.54 -2.10 -7.17
CA LEU A 19 7.75 -2.37 -5.96
C LEU A 19 6.99 -3.70 -6.06
N ASN A 20 6.43 -4.00 -7.23
CA ASN A 20 5.80 -5.29 -7.46
C ASN A 20 6.77 -6.47 -7.28
N ALA A 21 7.99 -6.35 -7.82
CA ALA A 21 9.02 -7.36 -7.64
C ALA A 21 9.47 -7.46 -6.18
N ALA A 22 9.63 -6.33 -5.49
CA ALA A 22 10.08 -6.26 -4.11
C ALA A 22 9.07 -6.90 -3.13
N ILE A 23 7.77 -6.62 -3.28
CA ILE A 23 6.74 -7.19 -2.41
C ILE A 23 6.57 -8.69 -2.69
N LYS A 24 6.56 -9.11 -3.97
CA LYS A 24 6.52 -10.54 -4.31
C LYS A 24 7.70 -11.28 -3.68
N THR A 25 8.89 -10.69 -3.75
CA THR A 25 10.08 -11.27 -3.11
C THR A 25 9.90 -11.35 -1.60
N TYR A 26 9.40 -10.30 -0.96
CA TYR A 26 9.12 -10.28 0.48
C TYR A 26 8.11 -11.36 0.90
N LEU A 27 6.98 -11.46 0.21
CA LEU A 27 5.93 -12.45 0.50
C LEU A 27 6.42 -13.90 0.32
N ASN A 28 7.35 -14.13 -0.61
CA ASN A 28 7.90 -15.45 -0.91
C ASN A 28 9.16 -15.80 -0.12
N ARG A 29 9.67 -14.91 0.76
CA ARG A 29 10.85 -15.22 1.60
C ARG A 29 10.59 -16.48 2.42
N PRO A 30 11.58 -17.37 2.58
CA PRO A 30 11.43 -18.57 3.41
C PRO A 30 10.91 -18.26 4.82
N THR A 31 11.35 -17.16 5.43
CA THR A 31 10.90 -16.70 6.76
C THR A 31 9.43 -16.28 6.81
N ASN A 32 8.83 -15.95 5.67
CA ASN A 32 7.45 -15.49 5.56
C ASN A 32 6.48 -16.58 5.04
N GLN A 33 7.00 -17.74 4.60
CA GLN A 33 6.17 -18.81 4.04
C GLN A 33 5.14 -19.37 5.04
N GLN A 34 5.47 -19.33 6.33
CA GLN A 34 4.62 -19.84 7.42
C GLN A 34 3.82 -18.74 8.12
N ARG A 35 3.91 -17.47 7.68
CA ARG A 35 3.14 -16.38 8.29
C ARG A 35 1.65 -16.53 7.98
N THR A 36 0.85 -16.54 9.04
CA THR A 36 -0.62 -16.63 8.99
C THR A 36 -1.31 -15.48 9.71
N ASP A 37 -0.57 -14.44 10.09
CA ASP A 37 -1.17 -13.25 10.70
C ASP A 37 -2.07 -12.51 9.70
N GLY A 38 -3.12 -11.88 10.24
CA GLY A 38 -4.20 -11.29 9.45
C GLY A 38 -3.70 -10.27 8.43
N SER A 39 -2.82 -9.35 8.85
CA SER A 39 -2.28 -8.30 7.98
C SER A 39 -1.39 -8.88 6.87
N PHE A 40 -0.61 -9.94 7.13
CA PHE A 40 0.16 -10.63 6.09
C PHE A 40 -0.72 -11.32 5.06
N LEU A 41 -1.75 -12.04 5.51
CA LEU A 41 -2.73 -12.66 4.60
C LEU A 41 -3.51 -11.60 3.81
N GLN A 42 -3.84 -10.47 4.44
CA GLN A 42 -4.49 -9.33 3.79
C GLN A 42 -3.57 -8.73 2.71
N LEU A 43 -2.29 -8.46 3.00
CA LEU A 43 -1.33 -7.95 2.01
C LEU A 43 -1.18 -8.92 0.83
N LYS A 44 -1.06 -10.23 1.10
CA LYS A 44 -0.99 -11.25 0.05
C LYS A 44 -2.25 -11.27 -0.82
N THR A 45 -3.42 -11.14 -0.21
CA THR A 45 -4.71 -11.07 -0.91
C THR A 45 -4.79 -9.81 -1.77
N MET A 46 -4.40 -8.65 -1.21
CA MET A 46 -4.45 -7.38 -1.92
C MET A 46 -3.44 -7.30 -3.07
N MET A 47 -2.27 -7.94 -2.96
CA MET A 47 -1.33 -8.11 -4.07
C MET A 47 -1.86 -9.02 -5.19
N ALA A 48 -2.86 -9.87 -4.90
CA ALA A 48 -3.57 -10.59 -5.97
C ALA A 48 -4.56 -9.66 -6.69
N GLN A 49 -5.04 -8.62 -6.03
CA GLN A 49 -5.94 -7.57 -6.52
C GLN A 49 -5.15 -6.32 -6.98
N ASP A 50 -5.82 -5.17 -7.06
CA ASP A 50 -5.24 -3.88 -7.39
C ASP A 50 -4.89 -3.10 -6.11
N LEU A 51 -3.62 -2.69 -6.00
CA LEU A 51 -3.13 -1.73 -5.00
C LEU A 51 -2.65 -0.49 -5.72
N TYR A 52 -2.89 0.69 -5.16
CA TYR A 52 -2.51 1.98 -5.71
C TYR A 52 -1.44 2.61 -4.83
N ILE A 53 -0.41 3.20 -5.44
CA ILE A 53 0.57 4.00 -4.70
C ILE A 53 -0.09 5.33 -4.31
N CYS A 54 -0.17 5.58 -3.01
CA CYS A 54 -0.61 6.86 -2.48
C CYS A 54 0.56 7.84 -2.39
N GLU A 55 1.65 7.38 -1.80
CA GLU A 55 2.78 8.24 -1.44
C GLU A 55 4.08 7.43 -1.35
N LEU A 56 5.19 8.11 -1.68
CA LEU A 56 6.54 7.61 -1.52
C LEU A 56 7.30 8.60 -0.64
N ARG A 57 7.68 8.17 0.57
CA ARG A 57 8.45 8.98 1.51
C ARG A 57 9.86 8.43 1.58
N CYS A 58 10.85 9.27 1.33
CA CYS A 58 12.25 8.92 1.56
C CYS A 58 12.54 8.98 3.06
N ALA A 59 13.36 8.06 3.54
CA ALA A 59 14.01 8.20 4.83
C ALA A 59 14.80 9.52 4.83
N ASP A 60 14.38 10.49 5.63
CA ASP A 60 15.20 11.66 5.88
C ASP A 60 16.23 11.35 6.98
N LYS A 61 17.19 12.25 7.17
CA LYS A 61 18.26 12.05 8.15
C LYS A 61 17.76 12.14 9.60
N GLU A 62 16.50 12.51 9.84
CA GLU A 62 15.92 12.78 11.16
C GLU A 62 14.96 11.65 11.59
N GLY A 63 15.51 10.45 11.76
CA GLY A 63 14.88 9.40 12.58
C GLY A 63 14.15 8.30 11.83
N GLU A 64 14.01 8.36 10.50
CA GLU A 64 13.50 7.24 9.71
C GLU A 64 14.63 6.41 9.10
N GLU A 65 14.71 5.11 9.42
CA GLU A 65 15.72 4.21 8.85
C GLU A 65 15.33 3.70 7.44
N TYR A 66 14.04 3.72 7.12
CA TYR A 66 13.47 3.09 5.93
C TYR A 66 12.63 4.08 5.13
N ASN A 67 12.74 4.01 3.80
CA ASN A 67 11.80 4.66 2.91
C ASN A 67 10.43 4.01 3.07
N GLN A 68 9.37 4.81 3.01
CA GLN A 68 8.01 4.34 3.20
C GLN A 68 7.23 4.41 1.90
N VAL A 69 6.46 3.36 1.63
CA VAL A 69 5.57 3.28 0.48
C VAL A 69 4.16 3.01 0.97
N ASP A 70 3.31 4.01 0.80
CA ASP A 70 1.92 3.94 1.19
C ASP A 70 1.09 3.39 0.04
N LEU A 71 0.37 2.31 0.31
CA LEU A 71 -0.45 1.59 -0.64
C LEU A 71 -1.91 1.57 -0.18
N LEU A 72 -2.82 1.68 -1.14
CA LEU A 72 -4.25 1.64 -0.94
C LEU A 72 -4.89 0.62 -1.88
N GLY A 73 -5.80 -0.20 -1.38
CA GLY A 73 -6.70 -0.97 -2.23
C GLY A 73 -8.08 -1.07 -1.60
N PHE A 74 -8.96 -1.85 -2.23
CA PHE A 74 -10.34 -2.02 -1.78
C PHE A 74 -10.70 -3.49 -1.66
N LYS A 75 -11.36 -3.87 -0.57
CA LYS A 75 -11.89 -5.22 -0.35
C LYS A 75 -13.30 -5.11 0.20
N ASN A 76 -14.27 -5.75 -0.46
CA ASN A 76 -15.70 -5.64 -0.08
C ASN A 76 -16.13 -4.18 0.10
N GLU A 77 -15.67 -3.33 -0.81
CA GLU A 77 -15.90 -1.90 -0.82
C GLU A 77 -15.19 -1.08 0.29
N GLU A 78 -14.47 -1.72 1.20
CA GLU A 78 -13.72 -1.04 2.26
C GLU A 78 -12.28 -0.76 1.83
N ALA A 79 -11.78 0.43 2.16
CA ALA A 79 -10.40 0.82 1.90
C ALA A 79 -9.45 0.07 2.83
N ILE A 80 -8.50 -0.66 2.26
CA ILE A 80 -7.44 -1.37 2.97
C ILE A 80 -6.12 -0.70 2.63
N CYS A 81 -5.38 -0.27 3.66
CA CYS A 81 -4.17 0.51 3.48
C CYS A 81 -2.96 -0.16 4.12
N PHE A 82 -1.80 -0.03 3.48
CA PHE A 82 -0.53 -0.53 4.00
C PHE A 82 0.55 0.53 3.89
N THR A 83 1.44 0.56 4.88
CA THR A 83 2.73 1.24 4.76
C THR A 83 3.82 0.17 4.68
N LEU A 84 4.55 0.13 3.57
CA LEU A 84 5.71 -0.73 3.41
C LEU A 84 6.98 0.02 3.80
N TYR A 85 7.84 -0.63 4.56
CA TYR A 85 9.17 -0.13 4.89
C TYR A 85 10.18 -0.74 3.93
N THR A 86 10.90 0.10 3.20
CA THR A 86 11.88 -0.30 2.20
C THR A 86 13.24 0.32 2.49
N ASN A 87 14.31 -0.43 2.29
CA ASN A 87 15.66 0.14 2.39
C ASN A 87 16.03 0.94 1.13
N SER A 88 17.24 1.52 1.12
CA SER A 88 17.77 2.28 -0.03
C SER A 88 17.91 1.48 -1.33
N ARG A 89 17.77 0.15 -1.28
CA ARG A 89 17.78 -0.75 -2.45
C ARG A 89 16.36 -1.20 -2.84
N LEU A 90 15.32 -0.51 -2.37
CA LEU A 90 13.90 -0.83 -2.59
C LEU A 90 13.51 -2.24 -2.13
N THR A 91 14.26 -2.82 -1.19
CA THR A 91 13.90 -4.10 -0.59
C THR A 91 12.92 -3.86 0.54
N VAL A 92 11.74 -4.49 0.49
CA VAL A 92 10.78 -4.46 1.60
C VAL A 92 11.39 -5.18 2.81
N VAL A 93 11.48 -4.48 3.93
CA VAL A 93 12.01 -4.98 5.20
C VAL A 93 10.87 -5.38 6.12
N ASP A 94 9.83 -4.56 6.18
CA ASP A 94 8.62 -4.83 6.94
C ASP A 94 7.40 -4.09 6.37
N PHE A 95 6.22 -4.31 6.94
CA PHE A 95 5.02 -3.54 6.62
C PHE A 95 4.06 -3.47 7.82
N LYS A 96 3.16 -2.48 7.77
CA LYS A 96 2.01 -2.41 8.67
C LYS A 96 0.74 -2.13 7.88
N GLU A 97 -0.37 -2.67 8.37
CA GLU A 97 -1.71 -2.23 7.98
C GLU A 97 -2.05 -0.94 8.74
N VAL A 98 -2.62 0.03 8.04
CA VAL A 98 -2.96 1.35 8.59
C VAL A 98 -4.41 1.70 8.30
N ASN A 99 -5.04 2.50 9.16
CA ASN A 99 -6.36 3.02 8.82
C ASN A 99 -6.21 4.15 7.80
N LEU A 100 -7.16 4.26 6.86
CA LEU A 100 -7.16 5.34 5.86
C LEU A 100 -7.08 6.74 6.50
N ARG A 101 -7.76 6.94 7.64
CA ARG A 101 -7.76 8.21 8.39
C ARG A 101 -6.39 8.61 8.96
N ASP A 102 -5.50 7.61 9.15
CA ASP A 102 -4.16 7.81 9.70
C ASP A 102 -3.14 8.02 8.56
N MET A 103 -3.56 7.94 7.30
CA MET A 103 -2.74 8.26 6.14
C MET A 103 -2.79 9.74 5.79
N SER A 104 -1.88 10.18 4.92
CA SER A 104 -1.85 11.56 4.42
C SER A 104 -3.15 11.97 3.72
N ASP A 105 -3.44 13.27 3.72
CA ASP A 105 -4.59 13.84 3.01
C ASP A 105 -4.64 13.44 1.54
N SER A 106 -3.48 13.28 0.91
CA SER A 106 -3.35 12.82 -0.47
C SER A 106 -3.88 11.39 -0.65
N ALA A 107 -3.55 10.48 0.28
CA ALA A 107 -4.07 9.11 0.27
C ALA A 107 -5.59 9.07 0.46
N GLN A 108 -6.11 9.90 1.37
CA GLN A 108 -7.55 10.01 1.61
C GLN A 108 -8.31 10.54 0.38
N LYS A 109 -7.77 11.57 -0.28
CA LYS A 109 -8.32 12.10 -1.54
C LYS A 109 -8.26 11.07 -2.67
N LEU A 110 -7.16 10.32 -2.75
CA LEU A 110 -7.04 9.23 -3.71
C LEU A 110 -8.12 8.18 -3.47
N ALA A 111 -8.35 7.77 -2.22
CA ALA A 111 -9.39 6.81 -1.89
C ALA A 111 -10.79 7.28 -2.32
N THR A 112 -11.13 8.55 -2.07
CA THR A 112 -12.40 9.14 -2.51
C THR A 112 -12.52 9.18 -4.03
N ARG A 113 -11.45 9.55 -4.75
CA ARG A 113 -11.48 9.56 -6.21
C ARG A 113 -11.67 8.16 -6.79
N LEU A 114 -10.92 7.17 -6.28
CA LEU A 114 -11.03 5.78 -6.72
C LEU A 114 -12.42 5.19 -6.40
N LYS A 115 -13.02 5.63 -5.29
CA LYS A 115 -14.39 5.31 -4.91
C LYS A 115 -15.38 5.76 -6.00
N GLU A 116 -15.28 7.01 -6.42
CA GLU A 116 -16.15 7.62 -7.43
C GLU A 116 -15.94 6.99 -8.81
N GLU A 117 -14.68 6.69 -9.16
CA GLU A 117 -14.30 6.15 -10.48
C GLU A 117 -14.68 4.67 -10.64
N PHE A 118 -14.59 3.87 -9.58
CA PHE A 118 -14.86 2.43 -9.62
C PHE A 118 -16.18 1.99 -8.98
N GLY A 119 -17.00 2.92 -8.50
CA GLY A 119 -18.32 2.63 -7.92
C GLY A 119 -18.25 1.82 -6.61
N VAL A 120 -17.17 1.97 -5.85
CA VAL A 120 -16.93 1.26 -4.59
C VAL A 120 -17.61 2.02 -3.44
N THR A 121 -18.27 1.39 -2.45
CA THR A 121 -18.79 2.10 -1.26
C THR A 121 -17.80 2.08 -0.08
N VAL A 122 -16.83 3.02 -0.04
CA VAL A 122 -15.95 3.16 1.14
C VAL A 122 -16.76 3.49 2.38
N LYS A 123 -16.81 2.56 3.33
CA LYS A 123 -17.12 2.84 4.73
C LYS A 123 -15.84 3.31 5.41
N THR A 124 -15.80 4.58 5.80
CA THR A 124 -14.84 5.04 6.79
C THR A 124 -15.31 4.53 8.16
N PRO A 125 -14.45 3.91 8.99
CA PRO A 125 -14.82 3.58 10.35
C PRO A 125 -15.27 4.87 11.05
N ASP A 126 -16.48 4.83 11.61
CA ASP A 126 -17.23 5.99 12.08
C ASP A 126 -16.37 7.01 12.82
N ALA A 127 -16.46 8.28 12.40
CA ALA A 127 -16.21 9.38 13.30
C ALA A 127 -17.33 9.32 14.35
N ASN A 128 -16.98 8.92 15.57
CA ASN A 128 -17.94 8.95 16.68
C ASN A 128 -18.52 10.38 16.80
N PRO A 129 -19.83 10.51 17.10
CA PRO A 129 -20.56 11.77 17.14
C PRO A 129 -20.04 12.76 18.20
#